data_AF-A0A3S2TTN5-F1
#
_entry.id   AF-A0A3S2TTN5-F1
#
_cell.length_a   1.000
_cell.length_b   1.000
_cell.length_c   1.000
_cell.angle_alpha   90.00
_cell.angle_beta   90.00
_cell.angle_gamma   90.00
#
_symmetry.space_group_name_H-M   'P 1'
#
loop_
_entity.id
_entity.type
_entity.pdbx_description
1 polymer ?
#
loop_
_entity_poly.entity_id
_entity_poly.type
_entity_poly.pdbx_seq_one_letter_code
_entity_poly.pdbx_strand_id
1 'polypeptide(L)'
;MHLTLGDIFAVPLPNKFFAAIKIINIVEKDILVKTTPYIDTFLPSITNPILKETLRNNRFFYNNTPAIKWVNGEFPKEFVFIGNIPLTDQERNWRSSTFSETWSYVGYDVYDEWRYIHDREALEKEIEEQEQKDMIIDEDNKKHKDVKLMNNSDFWKLMSLIHSTRQIKEGIQLLITELAKLKVKEIKLFEETLSFKLYLLDTKEHACNIGEHSFREEKPNTFSVDLFLYARCAAVSKGEKIYNEILDIPKLMPKNEFLEELLDVASEAYEEKKGKEFIFNTTYDKETFSNKEGWS
;
A
#
# COMPACT_ATOMS: atom_id res chain seq x y z
N MET A 1 20.06 -9.34 -14.15
CA MET A 1 20.50 -10.73 -13.89
C MET A 1 19.58 -11.66 -14.68
N HIS A 2 20.09 -12.72 -15.29
CA HIS A 2 19.25 -13.69 -16.02
C HIS A 2 18.96 -14.88 -15.10
N LEU A 3 17.69 -15.14 -14.83
CA LEU A 3 17.25 -16.23 -13.97
C LEU A 3 16.91 -17.46 -14.81
N THR A 4 17.35 -18.63 -14.34
CA THR A 4 17.11 -19.92 -14.99
C THR A 4 16.38 -20.87 -14.05
N LEU A 5 15.54 -21.73 -14.63
CA LEU A 5 14.91 -22.80 -13.87
C LEU A 5 15.97 -23.72 -13.23
N GLY A 6 15.80 -24.01 -11.95
CA GLY A 6 16.73 -24.78 -11.14
C GLY A 6 17.81 -23.96 -10.44
N ASP A 7 17.90 -22.65 -10.69
CA ASP A 7 18.86 -21.79 -9.99
C ASP A 7 18.57 -21.81 -8.48
N ILE A 8 19.64 -21.96 -7.70
CA ILE A 8 19.65 -21.93 -6.25
C ILE A 8 20.26 -20.61 -5.79
N PHE A 9 19.55 -19.93 -4.92
CA PHE A 9 20.03 -18.71 -4.27
C PHE A 9 20.02 -18.91 -2.76
N ALA A 10 21.09 -18.45 -2.10
CA ALA A 10 21.07 -18.22 -0.67
C ALA A 10 20.45 -16.86 -0.38
N VAL A 11 19.51 -16.86 0.55
CA VAL A 11 18.74 -15.69 0.98
C VAL A 11 19.26 -15.24 2.33
N PRO A 12 19.83 -14.02 2.45
CA PRO A 12 20.26 -13.50 3.73
C PRO A 12 19.06 -13.24 4.64
N LEU A 13 19.19 -13.63 5.90
CA LEU A 13 18.16 -13.52 6.93
C LEU A 13 18.73 -12.80 8.17
N PRO A 14 17.86 -12.40 9.12
CA PRO A 14 18.29 -11.82 10.38
C PRO A 14 19.33 -12.68 11.11
N ASN A 15 20.12 -12.06 11.98
CA ASN A 15 21.16 -12.73 12.76
C ASN A 15 22.20 -13.49 11.92
N LYS A 16 22.42 -13.02 10.67
CA LYS A 16 23.38 -13.58 9.70
C LYS A 16 23.07 -15.00 9.25
N PHE A 17 21.82 -15.44 9.41
CA PHE A 17 21.38 -16.71 8.83
C PHE A 17 21.24 -16.60 7.32
N PHE A 18 21.29 -17.75 6.65
CA PHE A 18 21.01 -17.93 5.24
C PHE A 18 20.00 -19.05 5.07
N ALA A 19 18.90 -18.76 4.39
CA ALA A 19 18.04 -19.78 3.79
C ALA A 19 18.51 -20.10 2.37
N ALA A 20 17.95 -21.14 1.76
CA ALA A 20 18.14 -21.37 0.33
C ALA A 20 16.82 -21.62 -0.39
N ILE A 21 16.68 -21.00 -1.56
CA ILE A 21 15.52 -21.13 -2.45
C ILE A 21 15.94 -21.67 -3.80
N LYS A 22 15.00 -22.29 -4.51
CA LYS A 22 15.17 -22.75 -5.88
C LYS A 22 14.11 -22.13 -6.79
N ILE A 23 14.53 -21.64 -7.95
CA ILE A 23 13.62 -21.14 -8.98
C ILE A 23 12.98 -22.33 -9.71
N ILE A 24 11.67 -22.45 -9.65
CA ILE A 24 10.94 -23.61 -10.23
C ILE A 24 10.03 -23.25 -11.39
N ASN A 25 9.61 -21.98 -11.51
CA ASN A 25 8.91 -21.48 -12.71
C ASN A 25 9.12 -19.97 -12.88
N ILE A 26 9.00 -19.47 -14.10
CA ILE A 26 9.09 -18.04 -14.44
C ILE A 26 8.01 -17.76 -15.48
N VAL A 27 7.09 -16.84 -15.17
CA VAL A 27 6.03 -16.39 -16.08
C VAL A 27 6.08 -14.86 -16.10
N GLU A 28 6.51 -14.29 -17.21
CA GLU A 28 6.76 -12.84 -17.34
C GLU A 28 7.66 -12.28 -16.23
N LYS A 29 7.09 -11.59 -15.25
CA LYS A 29 7.79 -11.03 -14.08
C LYS A 29 7.56 -11.83 -12.79
N ASP A 30 6.64 -12.79 -12.80
CA ASP A 30 6.33 -13.65 -11.67
C ASP A 30 7.25 -14.86 -11.63
N ILE A 31 7.82 -15.11 -10.46
CA ILE A 31 8.79 -16.18 -10.25
C ILE A 31 8.26 -17.12 -9.18
N LEU A 32 8.03 -18.37 -9.55
CA LEU A 32 7.67 -19.41 -8.59
C LEU A 32 8.96 -19.96 -7.98
N VAL A 33 9.06 -19.85 -6.66
CA VAL A 33 10.19 -20.36 -5.89
C VAL A 33 9.72 -21.45 -4.95
N LYS A 34 10.63 -22.41 -4.67
CA LYS A 34 10.51 -23.30 -3.53
C LYS A 34 11.54 -22.94 -2.46
N THR A 35 11.16 -23.02 -1.20
CA THR A 35 12.07 -22.90 -0.06
C THR A 35 12.61 -24.30 0.29
N THR A 36 13.93 -24.40 0.48
CA THR A 36 14.58 -25.64 0.96
C THR A 36 14.61 -25.65 2.49
N PRO A 37 14.81 -26.80 3.15
CA PRO A 37 15.00 -26.86 4.61
C PRO A 37 16.35 -26.30 5.09
N TYR A 38 17.19 -25.74 4.20
CA TYR A 38 18.49 -25.22 4.57
C TYR A 38 18.36 -23.94 5.39
N ILE A 39 18.99 -23.92 6.56
CA ILE A 39 19.15 -22.75 7.41
C ILE A 39 20.46 -22.85 8.19
N ASP A 40 21.37 -21.90 7.99
CA ASP A 40 22.64 -21.85 8.72
C ASP A 40 23.23 -20.43 8.65
N THR A 41 24.23 -20.13 9.47
CA THR A 41 25.03 -18.90 9.43
C THR A 41 26.11 -18.89 8.35
N PHE A 42 26.26 -20.01 7.63
CA PHE A 42 27.17 -20.16 6.49
C PHE A 42 26.39 -20.28 5.18
N LEU A 43 27.01 -19.89 4.07
CA LEU A 43 26.46 -20.15 2.74
C LEU A 43 26.42 -21.66 2.46
N PRO A 44 25.33 -22.19 1.87
CA PRO A 44 25.26 -23.60 1.52
C PRO A 44 26.26 -23.93 0.42
N SER A 45 26.91 -25.08 0.52
CA SER A 45 27.55 -25.71 -0.63
C SER A 45 26.48 -26.22 -1.60
N ILE A 46 26.68 -26.07 -2.92
CA ILE A 46 25.77 -26.63 -3.94
C ILE A 46 25.64 -28.16 -3.84
N THR A 47 26.63 -28.84 -3.24
CA THR A 47 26.59 -30.28 -3.01
C THR A 47 25.78 -30.70 -1.79
N ASN A 48 25.28 -29.74 -0.99
CA ASN A 48 24.48 -30.04 0.19
C ASN A 48 23.17 -30.73 -0.23
N PRO A 49 22.90 -31.95 0.26
CA PRO A 49 21.72 -32.73 -0.15
C PRO A 49 20.40 -32.04 0.21
N ILE A 50 20.38 -31.23 1.28
CA ILE A 50 19.18 -30.49 1.74
C ILE A 50 18.66 -29.53 0.66
N LEU A 51 19.53 -29.02 -0.22
CA LEU A 51 19.12 -28.14 -1.32
C LEU A 51 18.21 -28.81 -2.35
N LYS A 52 18.21 -30.15 -2.41
CA LYS A 52 17.31 -30.93 -3.28
C LYS A 52 15.93 -31.08 -2.67
N GLU A 53 15.85 -31.03 -1.34
CA GLU A 53 14.61 -31.19 -0.60
C GLU A 53 13.72 -29.96 -0.72
N THR A 54 12.53 -30.04 -0.13
CA THR A 54 11.58 -28.93 -0.11
C THR A 54 11.00 -28.88 1.27
N LEU A 55 11.06 -27.68 1.84
CA LEU A 55 10.53 -27.43 3.15
C LEU A 55 9.04 -27.77 3.17
N ARG A 56 8.63 -28.53 4.19
CA ARG A 56 7.23 -28.84 4.51
C ARG A 56 7.04 -28.48 5.97
N ASN A 57 6.49 -27.29 6.20
CA ASN A 57 6.24 -26.82 7.55
C ASN A 57 4.95 -27.45 8.06
N ASN A 58 5.02 -28.15 9.19
CA ASN A 58 3.83 -28.66 9.87
C ASN A 58 3.11 -27.56 10.66
N ARG A 59 3.70 -26.36 10.73
CA ARG A 59 3.24 -25.22 11.52
C ARG A 59 3.22 -23.97 10.63
N PHE A 60 2.58 -22.90 11.10
CA PHE A 60 2.42 -21.65 10.35
C PHE A 60 1.70 -21.83 9.00
N PHE A 61 2.09 -21.05 7.99
CA PHE A 61 1.37 -20.83 6.74
C PHE A 61 1.14 -22.10 5.88
N TYR A 62 2.04 -23.10 5.94
CA TYR A 62 2.02 -24.18 4.94
C TYR A 62 1.31 -25.46 5.35
N ASN A 63 0.96 -25.70 6.62
CA ASN A 63 0.12 -26.84 7.06
C ASN A 63 0.45 -28.19 6.36
N ASN A 64 1.73 -28.58 6.37
CA ASN A 64 2.33 -29.77 5.74
C ASN A 64 2.33 -29.78 4.18
N THR A 65 2.00 -28.67 3.54
CA THR A 65 2.21 -28.45 2.10
C THR A 65 3.65 -28.02 1.80
N PRO A 66 4.16 -28.25 0.58
CA PRO A 66 5.46 -27.72 0.16
C PRO A 66 5.49 -26.20 0.26
N ALA A 67 6.58 -25.63 0.80
CA ALA A 67 6.80 -24.19 0.84
C ALA A 67 7.15 -23.68 -0.57
N ILE A 68 6.11 -23.51 -1.40
CA ILE A 68 6.18 -22.96 -2.75
C ILE A 68 5.31 -21.72 -2.85
N LYS A 69 5.86 -20.63 -3.39
CA LYS A 69 5.11 -19.38 -3.57
C LYS A 69 5.56 -18.63 -4.81
N TRP A 70 4.60 -18.01 -5.48
CA TRP A 70 4.88 -17.03 -6.51
C TRP A 70 5.36 -15.74 -5.86
N VAL A 71 6.34 -15.10 -6.48
CA VAL A 71 6.92 -13.85 -6.01
C VAL A 71 7.03 -12.89 -7.18
N ASN A 72 6.52 -11.68 -6.99
CA ASN A 72 6.66 -10.55 -7.91
C ASN A 72 7.69 -9.54 -7.36
N GLY A 73 8.04 -8.55 -8.19
CA GLY A 73 8.95 -7.46 -7.84
C GLY A 73 10.37 -7.63 -8.38
N GLU A 74 11.20 -6.61 -8.17
CA GLU A 74 12.61 -6.62 -8.58
C GLU A 74 13.38 -7.70 -7.79
N PHE A 75 14.13 -8.54 -8.50
CA PHE A 75 14.91 -9.60 -7.85
C PHE A 75 16.00 -8.99 -6.94
N PRO A 76 16.13 -9.42 -5.67
CA PRO A 76 17.03 -8.77 -4.72
C PRO A 76 18.51 -8.92 -5.09
N LYS A 77 19.28 -7.86 -4.90
CA LYS A 77 20.72 -7.83 -5.24
C LYS A 77 21.57 -8.54 -4.20
N GLU A 78 21.06 -8.67 -2.99
CA GLU A 78 21.67 -9.33 -1.84
C GLU A 78 21.58 -10.85 -1.88
N PHE A 79 20.75 -11.43 -2.76
CA PHE A 79 20.65 -12.88 -2.92
C PHE A 79 21.91 -13.41 -3.59
N VAL A 80 22.50 -14.45 -3.00
CA VAL A 80 23.77 -15.01 -3.45
C VAL A 80 23.50 -16.24 -4.31
N PHE A 81 23.89 -16.21 -5.58
CA PHE A 81 23.80 -17.38 -6.44
C PHE A 81 24.74 -18.49 -5.95
N ILE A 82 24.19 -19.69 -5.73
CA ILE A 82 24.92 -20.85 -5.21
C ILE A 82 25.24 -21.84 -6.33
N GLY A 83 24.36 -21.97 -7.31
CA GLY A 83 24.50 -22.89 -8.43
C GLY A 83 23.16 -23.28 -9.01
N ASN A 84 23.13 -24.26 -9.91
CA ASN A 84 21.91 -24.75 -10.53
C ASN A 84 21.72 -26.25 -10.22
N ILE A 85 20.54 -26.60 -9.72
CA ILE A 85 20.10 -27.99 -9.55
C ILE A 85 18.92 -28.21 -10.50
N PRO A 86 19.01 -29.11 -11.49
CA PRO A 86 17.92 -29.35 -12.44
C PRO A 86 16.58 -29.66 -11.75
N LEU A 87 15.49 -29.23 -12.36
CA LEU A 87 14.14 -29.57 -11.90
C LEU A 87 13.82 -31.04 -12.16
N THR A 88 13.27 -31.69 -11.14
CA THR A 88 12.61 -33.00 -11.23
C THR A 88 11.27 -32.90 -11.95
N ASP A 89 10.77 -34.01 -12.47
CA ASP A 89 9.44 -34.06 -13.13
C ASP A 89 8.32 -33.63 -12.19
N GLN A 90 8.45 -33.89 -10.89
CA GLN A 90 7.50 -33.43 -9.89
C GLN A 90 7.50 -31.91 -9.75
N GLU A 91 8.68 -31.29 -9.62
CA GLU A 91 8.82 -29.83 -9.48
C GLU A 91 8.26 -29.07 -10.71
N ARG A 92 8.43 -29.62 -11.91
CA ARG A 92 7.89 -29.01 -13.16
C ARG A 92 6.37 -28.94 -13.18
N ASN A 93 5.71 -29.86 -12.46
CA ASN A 93 4.26 -29.94 -12.38
C ASN A 93 3.68 -29.19 -11.17
N TRP A 94 4.52 -28.60 -10.31
CA TRP A 94 4.03 -27.85 -9.16
C TRP A 94 3.29 -26.57 -9.57
N ARG A 95 2.24 -26.30 -8.80
CA ARG A 95 1.41 -25.09 -8.88
C ARG A 95 1.24 -24.59 -7.46
N SER A 96 1.24 -23.27 -7.30
CA SER A 96 0.94 -22.63 -6.02
C SER A 96 -0.13 -21.59 -6.24
N SER A 97 -1.09 -21.53 -5.31
CA SER A 97 -2.02 -20.41 -5.15
C SER A 97 -1.47 -19.37 -4.17
N THR A 98 -0.31 -19.61 -3.56
CA THR A 98 0.37 -18.68 -2.67
C THR A 98 1.16 -17.67 -3.48
N PHE A 99 0.98 -16.40 -3.17
CA PHE A 99 1.60 -15.28 -3.86
C PHE A 99 2.18 -14.28 -2.85
N SER A 100 3.32 -13.67 -3.20
CA SER A 100 3.96 -12.59 -2.47
C SER A 100 4.27 -11.45 -3.44
N GLU A 101 3.83 -10.24 -3.12
CA GLU A 101 4.10 -9.05 -3.93
C GLU A 101 5.56 -8.60 -3.86
N THR A 102 6.32 -9.10 -2.87
CA THR A 102 7.72 -8.73 -2.66
C THR A 102 8.59 -9.94 -2.30
N TRP A 103 9.89 -9.78 -2.45
CA TRP A 103 10.90 -10.77 -2.07
C TRP A 103 11.27 -10.74 -0.58
N SER A 104 10.80 -9.75 0.19
CA SER A 104 11.26 -9.46 1.55
C SER A 104 11.03 -10.60 2.55
N TYR A 105 10.04 -11.46 2.30
CA TYR A 105 9.68 -12.58 3.18
C TYR A 105 10.09 -13.95 2.61
N VAL A 106 10.79 -13.97 1.49
CA VAL A 106 11.27 -15.22 0.90
C VAL A 106 12.35 -15.82 1.81
N GLY A 107 12.23 -17.11 2.14
CA GLY A 107 13.16 -17.79 3.06
C GLY A 107 12.83 -17.67 4.54
N TYR A 108 11.92 -16.78 4.96
CA TYR A 108 11.49 -16.70 6.36
C TYR A 108 10.77 -17.98 6.82
N ASP A 109 10.14 -18.71 5.89
CA ASP A 109 9.45 -19.98 6.20
C ASP A 109 10.34 -20.99 6.94
N VAL A 110 11.61 -21.11 6.55
CA VAL A 110 12.57 -22.01 7.22
C VAL A 110 13.17 -21.35 8.46
N TYR A 111 13.29 -20.03 8.46
CA TYR A 111 13.79 -19.27 9.60
C TYR A 111 12.84 -19.40 10.80
N ASP A 112 11.55 -19.22 10.58
CA ASP A 112 10.54 -19.28 11.62
C ASP A 112 10.39 -20.69 12.20
N GLU A 113 10.51 -21.74 11.38
CA GLU A 113 10.59 -23.13 11.90
C GLU A 113 11.84 -23.34 12.75
N TRP A 114 13.00 -22.84 12.29
CA TRP A 114 14.22 -22.94 13.08
C TRP A 114 14.08 -22.21 14.42
N ARG A 115 13.54 -20.99 14.42
CA ARG A 115 13.29 -20.20 15.62
C ARG A 115 12.26 -20.86 16.53
N TYR A 116 11.21 -21.46 15.98
CA TYR A 116 10.23 -22.17 16.79
C TYR A 116 10.84 -23.36 17.54
N ILE A 117 11.85 -24.02 16.96
CA ILE A 117 12.53 -25.16 17.60
C ILE A 117 13.61 -24.69 18.59
N HIS A 118 14.34 -23.61 18.28
CA HIS A 118 15.57 -23.24 19.00
C HIS A 118 15.48 -21.94 19.81
N ASP A 119 14.50 -21.08 19.52
CA ASP A 119 14.33 -19.72 20.04
C ASP A 119 12.84 -19.39 20.27
N ARG A 120 12.10 -20.40 20.76
CA ARG A 120 10.63 -20.37 20.80
C ARG A 120 10.09 -19.21 21.63
N GLU A 121 10.65 -18.99 22.82
CA GLU A 121 10.17 -17.95 23.74
C GLU A 121 10.33 -16.55 23.13
N ALA A 122 11.46 -16.29 22.45
CA ALA A 122 11.66 -15.00 21.79
C ALA A 122 10.77 -14.84 20.55
N LEU A 123 10.58 -15.91 19.76
CA LEU A 123 9.66 -15.90 18.63
C LEU A 123 8.21 -15.66 19.06
N GLU A 124 7.73 -16.37 20.09
CA GLU A 124 6.37 -16.19 20.63
C GLU A 124 6.20 -14.77 21.18
N LYS A 125 7.19 -14.22 21.89
CA LYS A 125 7.16 -12.83 22.37
C LYS A 125 7.10 -11.82 21.22
N GLU A 126 7.85 -12.03 20.15
CA GLU A 126 7.80 -11.16 18.97
C GLU A 126 6.45 -11.24 18.24
N ILE A 127 5.87 -12.44 18.13
CA ILE A 127 4.52 -12.63 17.59
C ILE A 127 3.50 -11.90 18.46
N GLU A 128 3.56 -12.07 19.79
CA GLU A 128 2.66 -11.38 20.72
C GLU A 128 2.83 -9.85 20.65
N GLU A 129 4.06 -9.34 20.54
CA GLU A 129 4.33 -7.92 20.38
C GLU A 129 3.81 -7.39 19.03
N GLN A 130 3.92 -8.18 17.96
CA GLN A 130 3.41 -7.82 16.64
C GLN A 130 1.88 -7.87 16.63
N GLU A 131 1.26 -8.90 17.19
CA GLU A 131 -0.19 -8.98 17.38
C GLU A 131 -0.69 -7.83 18.24
N GLN A 132 0.02 -7.44 19.30
CA GLN A 132 -0.33 -6.25 20.09
C GLN A 132 -0.19 -4.96 19.28
N LYS A 133 0.85 -4.82 18.43
CA LYS A 133 0.97 -3.67 17.53
C LYS A 133 -0.13 -3.64 16.49
N ASP A 134 -0.46 -4.79 15.89
CA ASP A 134 -1.52 -4.92 14.90
C ASP A 134 -2.88 -4.69 15.56
N MET A 135 -3.08 -5.13 16.81
CA MET A 135 -4.24 -4.80 17.63
C MET A 135 -4.28 -3.32 18.00
N ILE A 136 -3.15 -2.66 18.29
CA ILE A 136 -3.07 -1.20 18.51
C ILE A 136 -3.36 -0.44 17.22
N ILE A 137 -2.87 -0.92 16.07
CA ILE A 137 -3.15 -0.36 14.75
C ILE A 137 -4.63 -0.56 14.41
N ASP A 138 -5.19 -1.74 14.64
CA ASP A 138 -6.61 -2.04 14.47
C ASP A 138 -7.49 -1.31 15.49
N GLU A 139 -6.99 -1.05 16.71
CA GLU A 139 -7.65 -0.21 17.70
C GLU A 139 -7.55 1.27 17.33
N ASP A 140 -6.45 1.74 16.75
CA ASP A 140 -6.30 3.09 16.21
C ASP A 140 -7.17 3.28 14.94
N ASN A 141 -7.32 2.24 14.13
CA ASN A 141 -8.29 2.16 13.04
C ASN A 141 -9.73 2.06 13.59
N LYS A 142 -9.98 1.37 14.70
CA LYS A 142 -11.31 1.39 15.37
C LYS A 142 -11.59 2.70 16.12
N LYS A 143 -10.57 3.47 16.48
CA LYS A 143 -10.67 4.84 17.05
C LYS A 143 -11.04 5.90 16.02
N HIS A 144 -11.38 5.53 14.78
CA HIS A 144 -12.05 6.43 13.81
C HIS A 144 -13.40 7.02 14.31
N LYS A 145 -13.81 6.81 15.57
CA LYS A 145 -14.95 7.47 16.20
C LYS A 145 -14.70 8.88 16.76
N ASP A 146 -13.45 9.33 16.88
CA ASP A 146 -13.11 10.70 17.34
C ASP A 146 -12.06 11.40 16.45
N VAL A 147 -12.13 11.21 15.12
CA VAL A 147 -11.28 12.00 14.22
C VAL A 147 -11.63 13.48 14.40
N LYS A 148 -10.69 14.25 14.93
CA LYS A 148 -10.89 15.67 15.13
C LYS A 148 -10.78 16.35 13.78
N LEU A 149 -11.93 16.70 13.21
CA LEU A 149 -12.03 17.50 11.99
C LEU A 149 -12.05 19.00 12.34
N MET A 150 -11.73 19.82 11.34
CA MET A 150 -12.06 21.24 11.37
C MET A 150 -13.58 21.37 11.52
N ASN A 151 -14.02 22.44 12.18
CA ASN A 151 -15.45 22.74 12.23
C ASN A 151 -15.98 22.87 10.79
N ASN A 152 -17.10 22.19 10.52
CA ASN A 152 -17.65 22.11 9.16
C ASN A 152 -17.96 23.50 8.56
N SER A 153 -18.46 24.46 9.33
CA SER A 153 -18.69 25.82 8.82
C SER A 153 -17.40 26.57 8.49
N ASP A 154 -16.34 26.34 9.28
CA ASP A 154 -15.04 26.97 9.05
C ASP A 154 -14.38 26.40 7.80
N PHE A 155 -14.43 25.08 7.62
CA PHE A 155 -13.93 24.41 6.41
C PHE A 155 -14.62 24.95 5.16
N TRP A 156 -15.95 25.00 5.14
CA TRP A 156 -16.68 25.46 3.95
C TRP A 156 -16.52 26.97 3.71
N LYS A 157 -16.35 27.77 4.77
CA LYS A 157 -16.00 29.17 4.63
C LYS A 157 -14.65 29.34 3.92
N LEU A 158 -13.65 28.55 4.26
CA LEU A 158 -12.36 28.55 3.56
C LEU A 158 -12.50 28.08 2.11
N MET A 159 -13.20 26.96 1.87
CA MET A 159 -13.43 26.45 0.51
C MET A 159 -14.14 27.46 -0.41
N SER A 160 -15.03 28.30 0.15
CA SER A 160 -15.74 29.33 -0.62
C SER A 160 -14.82 30.36 -1.28
N LEU A 161 -13.58 30.51 -0.78
CA LEU A 161 -12.59 31.44 -1.34
C LEU A 161 -12.19 31.07 -2.77
N ILE A 162 -12.20 29.79 -3.12
CA ILE A 162 -11.81 29.29 -4.46
C ILE A 162 -12.64 29.94 -5.57
N HIS A 163 -13.93 30.17 -5.32
CA HIS A 163 -14.86 30.76 -6.29
C HIS A 163 -15.16 32.25 -6.02
N SER A 164 -14.47 32.87 -5.08
CA SER A 164 -14.66 34.29 -4.72
C SER A 164 -13.98 35.26 -5.69
N THR A 165 -13.09 34.75 -6.54
CA THR A 165 -12.35 35.49 -7.56
C THR A 165 -12.81 35.08 -8.96
N ARG A 166 -12.38 35.83 -9.98
CA ARG A 166 -12.70 35.51 -11.38
C ARG A 166 -11.96 34.26 -11.88
N GLN A 167 -10.76 34.01 -11.35
CA GLN A 167 -9.90 32.89 -11.76
C GLN A 167 -9.71 31.93 -10.59
N ILE A 168 -9.97 30.64 -10.80
CA ILE A 168 -9.80 29.59 -9.77
C ILE A 168 -8.41 29.64 -9.14
N LYS A 169 -7.35 29.85 -9.93
CA LYS A 169 -5.99 29.99 -9.41
C LYS A 169 -5.81 31.14 -8.42
N GLU A 170 -6.45 32.29 -8.64
CA GLU A 170 -6.44 33.40 -7.68
C GLU A 170 -7.20 33.02 -6.40
N GLY A 171 -8.28 32.24 -6.54
CA GLY A 171 -9.05 31.74 -5.40
C GLY A 171 -8.29 30.70 -4.57
N ILE A 172 -7.53 29.81 -5.22
CA ILE A 172 -6.60 28.87 -4.56
C ILE A 172 -5.51 29.63 -3.80
N GLN A 173 -4.88 30.63 -4.43
CA GLN A 173 -3.88 31.46 -3.76
C GLN A 173 -4.47 32.20 -2.54
N LEU A 174 -5.72 32.67 -2.65
CA LEU A 174 -6.42 33.30 -1.55
C LEU A 174 -6.68 32.31 -0.40
N LEU A 175 -7.11 31.08 -0.72
CA LEU A 175 -7.27 30.00 0.26
C LEU A 175 -5.96 29.71 1.00
N ILE A 176 -4.85 29.57 0.28
CA ILE A 176 -3.50 29.36 0.85
C ILE A 176 -3.16 30.51 1.81
N THR A 177 -3.33 31.75 1.35
CA THR A 177 -3.04 32.96 2.14
C THR A 177 -3.88 33.03 3.42
N GLU A 178 -5.16 32.67 3.36
CA GLU A 178 -6.03 32.64 4.54
C GLU A 178 -5.70 31.48 5.48
N LEU A 179 -5.37 30.29 4.97
CA LEU A 179 -4.91 29.16 5.77
C LEU A 179 -3.60 29.48 6.51
N ALA A 180 -2.64 30.16 5.87
CA ALA A 180 -1.35 30.51 6.45
C ALA A 180 -1.48 31.42 7.70
N LYS A 181 -2.58 32.18 7.81
CA LYS A 181 -2.91 33.01 8.98
C LYS A 181 -3.35 32.17 10.18
N LEU A 182 -3.92 30.99 9.98
CA LEU A 182 -4.41 30.10 11.04
C LEU A 182 -3.28 29.47 11.85
N LYS A 183 -3.59 28.89 13.01
CA LYS A 183 -2.60 28.12 13.79
C LYS A 183 -2.22 26.86 13.03
N VAL A 184 -1.00 26.35 13.25
CA VAL A 184 -0.54 25.08 12.65
C VAL A 184 -1.52 23.93 12.90
N LYS A 185 -2.10 23.88 14.10
CA LYS A 185 -3.13 22.88 14.43
C LYS A 185 -4.35 22.99 13.52
N GLU A 186 -4.77 24.19 13.16
CA GLU A 186 -5.93 24.42 12.28
C GLU A 186 -5.60 24.06 10.83
N ILE A 187 -4.38 24.31 10.35
CA ILE A 187 -3.94 23.84 9.02
C ILE A 187 -3.97 22.31 8.95
N LYS A 188 -3.48 21.62 9.99
CA LYS A 188 -3.58 20.15 10.09
C LYS A 188 -5.03 19.66 10.11
N LEU A 189 -5.91 20.35 10.84
CA LEU A 189 -7.34 20.03 10.86
C LEU A 189 -8.00 20.26 9.49
N PHE A 190 -7.56 21.26 8.73
CA PHE A 190 -8.02 21.46 7.35
C PHE A 190 -7.62 20.29 6.46
N GLU A 191 -6.34 19.89 6.47
CA GLU A 191 -5.83 18.76 5.67
C GLU A 191 -6.54 17.43 6.01
N GLU A 192 -6.76 17.18 7.30
CA GLU A 192 -7.52 16.02 7.78
C GLU A 192 -8.98 16.05 7.27
N THR A 193 -9.61 17.23 7.28
CA THR A 193 -11.00 17.39 6.83
C THR A 193 -11.13 17.26 5.32
N LEU A 194 -10.19 17.81 4.56
CA LEU A 194 -10.13 17.65 3.12
C LEU A 194 -9.97 16.16 2.76
N SER A 195 -8.99 15.49 3.37
CA SER A 195 -8.71 14.07 3.10
C SER A 195 -9.89 13.18 3.45
N PHE A 196 -10.55 13.41 4.58
CA PHE A 196 -11.79 12.71 4.92
C PHE A 196 -12.90 12.92 3.89
N LYS A 197 -13.12 14.16 3.42
CA LYS A 197 -14.14 14.44 2.40
C LYS A 197 -13.83 13.80 1.04
N LEU A 198 -12.56 13.73 0.66
CA LEU A 198 -12.10 13.04 -0.56
C LEU A 198 -12.25 11.52 -0.43
N TYR A 199 -11.94 10.97 0.74
CA TYR A 199 -12.13 9.55 1.06
C TYR A 199 -13.59 9.12 0.95
N LEU A 200 -14.53 9.94 1.43
CA LEU A 200 -15.97 9.64 1.31
C LEU A 200 -16.46 9.56 -0.15
N LEU A 201 -15.82 10.30 -1.07
CA LEU A 201 -16.13 10.24 -2.50
C LEU A 201 -15.36 9.13 -3.23
N ASP A 202 -14.39 8.46 -2.58
CA ASP A 202 -13.61 7.37 -3.16
C ASP A 202 -14.44 6.10 -3.24
N THR A 203 -15.34 6.04 -4.22
CA THR A 203 -16.21 4.87 -4.43
C THR A 203 -16.30 4.55 -5.90
N LYS A 204 -16.60 3.28 -6.19
CA LYS A 204 -16.82 2.79 -7.55
C LYS A 204 -17.95 3.54 -8.25
N GLU A 205 -19.03 3.87 -7.54
CA GLU A 205 -20.17 4.58 -8.13
C GLU A 205 -19.81 6.00 -8.56
N HIS A 206 -19.04 6.72 -7.74
CA HIS A 206 -18.56 8.06 -8.08
C HIS A 206 -17.53 8.01 -9.23
N ALA A 207 -16.62 7.04 -9.20
CA ALA A 207 -15.63 6.83 -10.25
C ALA A 207 -16.25 6.56 -11.63
N CYS A 208 -17.42 5.91 -11.68
CA CYS A 208 -18.18 5.68 -12.91
C CYS A 208 -18.79 6.96 -13.53
N ASN A 209 -18.71 8.12 -12.87
CA ASN A 209 -19.45 9.33 -13.25
C ASN A 209 -18.59 10.58 -13.51
N ILE A 210 -17.27 10.44 -13.72
CA ILE A 210 -16.36 11.59 -13.93
C ILE A 210 -16.18 12.03 -15.41
N GLY A 211 -16.98 11.48 -16.33
CA GLY A 211 -16.95 11.84 -17.74
C GLY A 211 -16.12 10.88 -18.60
N GLU A 212 -15.21 11.41 -19.42
CA GLU A 212 -14.39 10.63 -20.37
C GLU A 212 -13.52 9.59 -19.66
N HIS A 213 -13.00 9.95 -18.49
CA HIS A 213 -12.12 9.13 -17.67
C HIS A 213 -12.87 8.25 -16.66
N SER A 214 -14.19 8.09 -16.81
CA SER A 214 -14.99 7.29 -15.89
C SER A 214 -14.48 5.85 -15.80
N PHE A 215 -14.51 5.29 -14.59
CA PHE A 215 -14.26 3.89 -14.37
C PHE A 215 -15.26 3.05 -15.16
N ARG A 216 -14.75 2.05 -15.90
CA ARG A 216 -15.54 1.08 -16.65
C ARG A 216 -14.89 -0.27 -16.48
N GLU A 217 -15.62 -1.24 -15.93
CA GLU A 217 -15.10 -2.60 -15.73
C GLU A 217 -14.59 -3.24 -17.02
N GLU A 218 -15.26 -2.94 -18.14
CA GLU A 218 -14.87 -3.47 -19.46
C GLU A 218 -13.62 -2.80 -20.06
N LYS A 219 -13.18 -1.67 -19.48
CA LYS A 219 -12.02 -0.89 -19.94
C LYS A 219 -11.23 -0.32 -18.74
N PRO A 220 -10.65 -1.16 -17.87
CA PRO A 220 -9.99 -0.68 -16.66
C PRO A 220 -8.77 0.19 -16.99
N ASN A 221 -8.07 -0.09 -18.09
CA ASN A 221 -6.87 0.64 -18.51
C ASN A 221 -7.12 2.08 -18.99
N THR A 222 -8.39 2.53 -19.09
CA THR A 222 -8.72 3.93 -19.43
C THR A 222 -9.03 4.78 -18.19
N PHE A 223 -9.11 4.17 -17.02
CA PHE A 223 -9.33 4.87 -15.75
C PHE A 223 -7.99 5.38 -15.21
N SER A 224 -7.91 6.69 -14.96
CA SER A 224 -6.77 7.30 -14.30
C SER A 224 -7.14 7.57 -12.84
N VAL A 225 -6.35 6.97 -11.94
CA VAL A 225 -6.50 7.13 -10.49
C VAL A 225 -6.31 8.59 -10.07
N ASP A 226 -5.39 9.30 -10.72
CA ASP A 226 -5.09 10.71 -10.48
C ASP A 226 -6.25 11.61 -10.92
N LEU A 227 -6.76 11.40 -12.15
CA LEU A 227 -7.89 12.19 -12.65
C LEU A 227 -9.15 11.99 -11.81
N PHE A 228 -9.35 10.79 -11.24
CA PHE A 228 -10.45 10.60 -10.29
C PHE A 228 -10.23 11.34 -8.97
N LEU A 229 -9.02 11.33 -8.41
CA LEU A 229 -8.67 12.15 -7.26
C LEU A 229 -8.92 13.65 -7.54
N TYR A 230 -8.51 14.15 -8.70
CA TYR A 230 -8.70 15.55 -9.06
C TYR A 230 -10.17 15.91 -9.31
N ALA A 231 -10.98 14.98 -9.80
CA ALA A 231 -12.42 15.15 -9.93
C ALA A 231 -13.10 15.21 -8.54
N ARG A 232 -12.63 14.42 -7.56
CA ARG A 232 -13.08 14.52 -6.16
C ARG A 232 -12.71 15.88 -5.56
N CYS A 233 -11.52 16.41 -5.84
CA CYS A 233 -11.14 17.78 -5.46
C CYS A 233 -12.10 18.83 -6.06
N ALA A 234 -12.44 18.71 -7.35
CA ALA A 234 -13.41 19.57 -8.01
C ALA A 234 -14.82 19.46 -7.39
N ALA A 235 -15.22 18.27 -6.91
CA ALA A 235 -16.50 18.08 -6.23
C ALA A 235 -16.53 18.82 -4.89
N VAL A 236 -15.46 18.70 -4.09
CA VAL A 236 -15.32 19.42 -2.81
C VAL A 236 -15.29 20.94 -3.04
N SER A 237 -14.63 21.43 -4.09
CA SER A 237 -14.52 22.88 -4.35
C SER A 237 -15.86 23.56 -4.66
N LYS A 238 -16.87 22.83 -5.15
CA LYS A 238 -18.22 23.36 -5.44
C LYS A 238 -19.00 23.77 -4.18
N GLY A 239 -18.47 23.47 -2.99
CA GLY A 239 -19.00 23.90 -1.71
C GLY A 239 -20.04 22.96 -1.10
N GLU A 240 -20.39 23.22 0.15
CA GLU A 240 -21.10 22.29 1.04
C GLU A 240 -22.34 21.64 0.43
N LYS A 241 -23.25 22.46 -0.09
CA LYS A 241 -24.53 21.99 -0.60
C LYS A 241 -24.33 21.02 -1.76
N ILE A 242 -23.51 21.42 -2.74
CA ILE A 242 -23.26 20.62 -3.94
C ILE A 242 -22.46 19.36 -3.59
N TYR A 243 -21.47 19.47 -2.71
CA TYR A 243 -20.72 18.32 -2.22
C TYR A 243 -21.63 17.26 -1.58
N ASN A 244 -22.55 17.65 -0.70
CA ASN A 244 -23.47 16.71 -0.06
C ASN A 244 -24.44 16.08 -1.08
N GLU A 245 -24.92 16.85 -2.06
CA GLU A 245 -25.73 16.30 -3.16
C GLU A 245 -24.95 15.27 -4.00
N ILE A 246 -23.67 15.52 -4.26
CA ILE A 246 -22.79 14.58 -4.98
C ILE A 246 -22.58 13.31 -4.16
N LEU A 247 -22.31 13.45 -2.87
CA LEU A 247 -22.06 12.34 -1.96
C LEU A 247 -23.24 11.34 -1.96
N ASP A 248 -24.47 11.85 -1.99
CA ASP A 248 -25.69 11.03 -2.05
C ASP A 248 -26.04 10.57 -3.48
N ILE A 249 -25.62 11.32 -4.50
CA ILE A 249 -25.98 11.11 -5.90
C ILE A 249 -24.72 11.13 -6.78
N PRO A 250 -24.04 9.97 -6.95
CA PRO A 250 -22.78 9.88 -7.68
C PRO A 250 -22.82 10.41 -9.11
N LYS A 251 -23.99 10.42 -9.75
CA LYS A 251 -24.22 10.97 -11.10
C LYS A 251 -23.97 12.48 -11.22
N LEU A 252 -23.94 13.19 -10.09
CA LEU A 252 -23.66 14.61 -10.02
C LEU A 252 -22.16 14.91 -9.95
N MET A 253 -21.29 13.89 -9.95
CA MET A 253 -19.85 14.08 -10.02
C MET A 253 -19.46 15.05 -11.15
N PRO A 254 -18.48 15.94 -10.93
CA PRO A 254 -17.98 16.83 -11.97
C PRO A 254 -17.46 16.01 -13.15
N LYS A 255 -17.88 16.37 -14.38
CA LYS A 255 -17.54 15.63 -15.59
C LYS A 255 -16.45 16.38 -16.35
N ASN A 256 -15.28 15.74 -16.47
CA ASN A 256 -14.10 16.36 -17.09
C ASN A 256 -13.69 17.69 -16.44
N GLU A 257 -13.96 17.84 -15.15
CA GLU A 257 -13.52 18.96 -14.32
C GLU A 257 -12.54 18.42 -13.27
N PHE A 258 -11.34 19.01 -13.20
CA PHE A 258 -10.24 18.53 -12.36
C PHE A 258 -9.62 19.71 -11.62
N LEU A 259 -9.30 19.54 -10.34
CA LEU A 259 -8.67 20.56 -9.50
C LEU A 259 -7.55 19.94 -8.65
N GLU A 260 -6.43 19.64 -9.29
CA GLU A 260 -5.25 19.07 -8.64
C GLU A 260 -4.69 20.01 -7.57
N GLU A 261 -4.68 21.32 -7.83
CA GLU A 261 -4.05 22.32 -6.95
C GLU A 261 -4.64 22.35 -5.53
N LEU A 262 -5.82 21.78 -5.32
CA LEU A 262 -6.42 21.66 -3.99
C LEU A 262 -5.65 20.71 -3.06
N LEU A 263 -4.88 19.75 -3.61
CA LEU A 263 -4.14 18.75 -2.81
C LEU A 263 -2.98 19.36 -2.02
N ASP A 264 -2.45 20.49 -2.49
CA ASP A 264 -1.24 21.13 -1.95
C ASP A 264 -1.53 22.38 -1.11
N VAL A 265 -2.81 22.79 -0.96
CA VAL A 265 -3.13 24.06 -0.31
C VAL A 265 -2.71 24.12 1.17
N ALA A 266 -2.74 22.98 1.87
CA ALA A 266 -2.33 22.91 3.28
C ALA A 266 -0.81 22.91 3.44
N SER A 267 -0.08 22.20 2.56
CA SER A 267 1.37 22.19 2.55
C SER A 267 1.93 23.56 2.18
N GLU A 268 1.40 24.18 1.11
CA GLU A 268 1.78 25.54 0.71
C GLU A 268 1.48 26.58 1.80
N ALA A 269 0.31 26.52 2.44
CA ALA A 269 -0.02 27.43 3.53
C ALA A 269 0.88 27.25 4.77
N TYR A 270 1.27 26.02 5.07
CA TYR A 270 2.22 25.74 6.14
C TYR A 270 3.63 26.24 5.81
N GLU A 271 4.08 26.03 4.57
CA GLU A 271 5.36 26.53 4.07
C GLU A 271 5.41 28.05 4.09
N GLU A 272 4.37 28.75 3.61
CA GLU A 272 4.26 30.20 3.71
C GLU A 272 4.36 30.67 5.17
N LYS A 273 3.72 29.94 6.09
CA LYS A 273 3.72 30.26 7.52
C LYS A 273 5.06 30.00 8.23
N LYS A 274 5.75 28.91 7.88
CA LYS A 274 6.87 28.34 8.67
C LYS A 274 8.21 28.33 7.95
N GLY A 275 8.23 28.55 6.64
CA GLY A 275 9.41 28.42 5.79
C GLY A 275 10.01 27.00 5.81
N LYS A 276 9.18 25.98 6.05
CA LYS A 276 9.58 24.57 6.18
C LYS A 276 8.52 23.67 5.59
N GLU A 277 8.95 22.54 5.06
CA GLU A 277 8.09 21.48 4.53
C GLU A 277 7.04 21.00 5.54
N PHE A 278 5.84 20.73 5.04
CA PHE A 278 4.71 20.25 5.83
C PHE A 278 4.70 18.73 5.93
N ILE A 279 5.19 18.21 7.06
CA ILE A 279 5.14 16.78 7.36
C ILE A 279 3.92 16.50 8.24
N PHE A 280 2.85 15.98 7.64
CA PHE A 280 1.63 15.58 8.32
C PHE A 280 0.95 14.43 7.59
N ASN A 281 0.66 13.34 8.31
CA ASN A 281 -0.10 12.20 7.79
C ASN A 281 -1.54 12.32 8.29
N THR A 282 -2.49 12.24 7.37
CA THR A 282 -3.93 12.23 7.69
C THR A 282 -4.38 10.85 8.13
N THR A 283 -5.49 10.81 8.85
CA THR A 283 -6.11 9.55 9.28
C THR A 283 -6.74 8.83 8.11
N TYR A 284 -7.38 9.57 7.21
CA TYR A 284 -7.93 9.04 5.96
C TYR A 284 -6.95 9.29 4.81
N ASP A 285 -6.65 8.23 4.08
CA ASP A 285 -5.87 8.33 2.85
C ASP A 285 -6.78 8.83 1.73
N LYS A 286 -6.38 9.94 1.09
CA LYS A 286 -7.11 10.58 0.00
C LYS A 286 -6.91 9.86 -1.33
N GLU A 287 -5.89 9.02 -1.46
CA GLU A 287 -5.58 8.29 -2.69
C GLU A 287 -6.76 7.42 -3.17
N THR A 288 -6.81 7.19 -4.47
CA THR A 288 -7.87 6.39 -5.08
C THR A 288 -7.73 4.92 -4.68
N PHE A 289 -8.85 4.26 -4.39
CA PHE A 289 -8.96 2.90 -3.84
C PHE A 289 -8.62 2.77 -2.34
N SER A 290 -8.46 3.87 -1.62
CA SER A 290 -8.20 3.85 -0.17
C SER A 290 -9.45 3.53 0.65
N ASN A 291 -10.64 3.91 0.17
CA ASN A 291 -11.91 3.50 0.76
C ASN A 291 -12.33 2.10 0.26
N LYS A 292 -11.76 1.07 0.87
CA LYS A 292 -11.99 -0.33 0.46
C LYS A 292 -13.47 -0.71 0.42
N GLU A 293 -14.28 -0.21 1.37
CA GLU A 293 -15.73 -0.46 1.40
C GLU A 293 -16.45 0.22 0.23
N GLY A 294 -16.05 1.44 -0.15
CA GLY A 294 -16.60 2.16 -1.30
C GLY A 294 -16.33 1.51 -2.67
N TRP A 295 -15.39 0.56 -2.71
CA TRP A 295 -14.99 -0.16 -3.92
C TRP A 295 -15.36 -1.64 -3.92
N SER A 296 -15.87 -2.18 -2.80
CA SER A 296 -16.32 -3.57 -2.66
C SER A 296 -17.72 -3.85 -3.23
#